data_AF-A0A2H3KWN1-F1
#
_entry.id   AF-A0A2H3KWN1-F1
#
_cell.length_a   1.000
_cell.length_b   1.000
_cell.length_c   1.000
_cell.angle_alpha   90.00
_cell.angle_beta   90.00
_cell.angle_gamma   90.00
#
_symmetry.space_group_name_H-M   'P 1'
#
loop_
_entity.id
_entity.type
_entity.pdbx_description
1 polymer ?
#
loop_
_entity_poly.entity_id
_entity_poly.type
_entity_poly.pdbx_seq_one_letter_code
_entity_poly.pdbx_strand_id
1 'polypeptide(L)'
;MARLTIFHDINRTHRSGRFEEEDISTIFGDVRLNLVRKPAEYGEHTMRVLTIFGDVQLRLSEDVGLKIDGFALFGDVEVEQISSNDRASGGADYISENYDTASVRLNLNVTTIFGDLEIIRLPIASEGPALYEGQTTRLPGEVD
;
A
#
# COMPACT_ATOMS: atom_id res chain seq x y z
N MET A 1 0.98 -13.00 13.29
CA MET A 1 2.24 -13.70 13.69
C MET A 1 3.35 -13.14 12.81
N ALA A 2 4.43 -12.63 13.40
CA ALA A 2 5.57 -12.12 12.65
C ALA A 2 6.30 -13.27 11.92
N ARG A 3 6.67 -13.06 10.66
CA ARG A 3 7.32 -14.08 9.84
C ARG A 3 8.75 -13.66 9.50
N LEU A 4 9.71 -14.50 9.85
CA LEU A 4 11.11 -14.34 9.49
C LEU A 4 11.49 -15.31 8.36
N THR A 5 12.12 -14.80 7.31
CA THR A 5 12.73 -15.61 6.24
C THR A 5 14.18 -15.17 6.01
N ILE A 6 15.05 -16.11 5.61
CA ILE A 6 16.48 -15.81 5.41
C ILE A 6 16.78 -15.58 3.93
N PHE A 7 16.26 -16.43 3.04
CA PHE A 7 16.42 -16.32 1.58
C PHE A 7 15.10 -16.61 0.91
N HIS A 8 14.33 -15.59 0.56
CA HIS A 8 13.14 -15.73 -0.27
C HIS A 8 12.53 -14.38 -0.63
N ASP A 9 11.97 -14.28 -1.83
CA ASP A 9 11.04 -13.20 -2.16
C ASP A 9 9.68 -13.46 -1.51
N ILE A 10 9.12 -12.44 -0.89
CA ILE A 10 7.82 -12.49 -0.22
C ILE A 10 6.82 -11.76 -1.10
N ASN A 11 6.03 -12.51 -1.88
CA ASN A 11 4.91 -11.97 -2.65
C ASN A 11 3.60 -12.31 -1.93
N ARG A 12 2.95 -11.32 -1.30
CA ARG A 12 1.75 -11.57 -0.50
C ARG A 12 0.63 -10.61 -0.85
N THR A 13 -0.58 -11.16 -0.82
CA THR A 13 -1.81 -10.40 -0.91
C THR A 13 -2.54 -10.55 0.40
N HIS A 14 -2.93 -9.42 0.99
CA HIS A 14 -3.67 -9.37 2.25
C HIS A 14 -4.98 -10.17 2.14
N ARG A 15 -5.23 -11.03 3.13
CA ARG A 15 -6.41 -11.90 3.21
C ARG A 15 -7.10 -11.86 4.57
N SER A 16 -6.46 -11.30 5.59
CA SER A 16 -7.02 -11.14 6.93
C SER A 16 -7.88 -9.87 7.02
N GLY A 17 -8.51 -9.64 8.17
CA GLY A 17 -9.14 -8.34 8.47
C GLY A 17 -8.17 -7.35 9.12
N ARG A 18 -6.97 -7.79 9.49
CA ARG A 18 -6.02 -7.01 10.29
C ARG A 18 -4.65 -6.97 9.65
N PHE A 19 -4.11 -5.77 9.44
CA PHE A 19 -2.79 -5.58 8.83
C PHE A 19 -1.64 -6.09 9.72
N GLU A 20 -1.81 -6.14 11.04
CA GLU A 20 -0.82 -6.67 12.00
C GLU A 20 -0.46 -8.16 11.75
N GLU A 21 -1.32 -8.88 11.02
CA GLU A 21 -1.06 -10.28 10.66
C GLU A 21 -0.11 -10.44 9.46
N GLU A 22 0.34 -9.32 8.92
CA GLU A 22 1.22 -9.20 7.76
C GLU A 22 2.63 -8.72 8.13
N ASP A 23 3.01 -8.73 9.42
CA ASP A 23 4.36 -8.41 9.88
C ASP A 23 5.42 -9.32 9.23
N ILE A 24 6.38 -8.71 8.54
CA ILE A 24 7.37 -9.39 7.69
C ILE A 24 8.79 -8.97 8.08
N SER A 25 9.68 -9.96 8.13
CA SER A 25 11.12 -9.76 8.21
C SER A 25 11.84 -10.70 7.25
N THR A 26 12.71 -10.16 6.40
CA THR A 26 13.59 -10.95 5.53
C THR A 26 15.03 -10.44 5.57
N ILE A 27 15.98 -11.34 5.34
CA ILE A 27 17.40 -10.97 5.23
C ILE A 27 17.76 -10.74 3.76
N PHE A 28 17.40 -11.69 2.88
CA PHE A 28 17.58 -11.58 1.44
C PHE A 28 16.28 -11.89 0.69
N GLY A 29 15.89 -10.97 -0.18
CA GLY A 29 14.76 -11.12 -1.09
C GLY A 29 13.79 -9.95 -1.01
N ASP A 30 13.00 -9.78 -2.06
CA ASP A 30 12.08 -8.65 -2.19
C ASP A 30 10.81 -8.89 -1.38
N VAL A 31 10.17 -7.81 -0.91
CA VAL A 31 8.87 -7.85 -0.25
C VAL A 31 7.86 -7.11 -1.11
N ARG A 32 6.90 -7.84 -1.69
CA ARG A 32 5.78 -7.27 -2.46
C ARG A 32 4.47 -7.55 -1.74
N LEU A 33 3.85 -6.48 -1.22
CA LEU A 33 2.61 -6.53 -0.46
C LEU A 33 1.47 -5.85 -1.22
N ASN A 34 0.37 -6.57 -1.42
CA ASN A 34 -0.87 -6.01 -1.94
C ASN A 34 -1.95 -6.01 -0.86
N LEU A 35 -2.24 -4.83 -0.30
CA LEU A 35 -3.22 -4.63 0.75
C LEU A 35 -4.60 -4.22 0.22
N VAL A 36 -4.78 -4.13 -1.10
CA VAL A 36 -6.01 -3.58 -1.72
C VAL A 36 -7.11 -4.62 -1.88
N ARG A 37 -6.77 -5.92 -1.90
CA ARG A 37 -7.75 -6.97 -2.27
C ARG A 37 -8.85 -7.22 -1.24
N LYS A 38 -8.62 -6.89 0.02
CA LYS A 38 -9.59 -7.10 1.08
C LYS A 38 -9.55 -5.89 2.00
N PRO A 39 -10.70 -5.26 2.30
CA PRO A 39 -10.73 -4.17 3.27
C PRO A 39 -10.33 -4.70 4.64
N ALA A 40 -9.47 -3.94 5.32
CA ALA A 40 -9.19 -4.18 6.73
C ALA A 40 -10.39 -3.79 7.59
N GLU A 41 -10.40 -4.30 8.81
CA GLU A 41 -11.34 -3.93 9.85
C GLU A 41 -11.22 -2.43 10.18
N TYR A 42 -12.32 -1.84 10.66
CA TYR A 42 -12.27 -0.44 11.08
C TYR A 42 -11.33 -0.24 12.26
N GLY A 43 -10.68 0.92 12.28
CA GLY A 43 -9.82 1.32 13.38
C GLY A 43 -8.37 1.54 12.94
N GLU A 44 -7.48 1.38 13.91
CA GLU A 44 -6.05 1.67 13.76
C GLU A 44 -5.25 0.38 13.77
N HIS A 45 -4.36 0.27 12.79
CA HIS A 45 -3.50 -0.86 12.58
C HIS A 45 -2.04 -0.45 12.65
N THR A 46 -1.18 -1.42 12.96
CA THR A 46 0.28 -1.25 12.88
C THR A 46 0.87 -2.41 12.10
N MET A 47 1.63 -2.12 11.05
CA MET A 47 2.36 -3.13 10.29
C MET A 47 3.85 -2.86 10.38
N ARG A 48 4.65 -3.93 10.46
CA ARG A 48 6.12 -3.85 10.42
C ARG A 48 6.67 -4.62 9.24
N VAL A 49 7.52 -3.98 8.46
CA VAL A 49 8.26 -4.60 7.37
C VAL A 49 9.74 -4.31 7.54
N LEU A 50 10.54 -5.38 7.62
CA LEU A 50 11.99 -5.29 7.70
C LEU A 50 12.61 -6.12 6.58
N THR A 51 13.49 -5.50 5.80
CA THR A 51 14.38 -6.22 4.88
C THR A 51 15.81 -5.73 5.04
N ILE A 52 16.79 -6.63 4.92
CA ILE A 52 18.21 -6.26 4.92
C ILE A 52 18.70 -6.06 3.49
N PHE A 53 18.39 -6.98 2.58
CA PHE A 53 18.72 -6.91 1.16
C PHE A 53 17.50 -7.24 0.31
N GLY A 54 17.06 -6.29 -0.51
CA GLY A 54 15.94 -6.43 -1.43
C GLY A 54 14.97 -5.26 -1.31
N ASP A 55 14.11 -5.13 -2.30
CA ASP A 55 13.21 -4.00 -2.39
C ASP A 55 11.91 -4.26 -1.63
N VAL A 56 11.27 -3.20 -1.15
CA VAL A 56 9.94 -3.25 -0.54
C VAL A 56 8.96 -2.50 -1.42
N GLN A 57 7.99 -3.20 -1.98
CA GLN A 57 6.86 -2.62 -2.70
C GLN A 57 5.56 -2.88 -1.94
N LEU A 58 4.85 -1.81 -1.57
CA LEU A 58 3.56 -1.90 -0.89
C LEU A 58 2.47 -1.19 -1.69
N ARG A 59 1.36 -1.87 -1.92
CA ARG A 59 0.15 -1.30 -2.55
C ARG A 59 -0.97 -1.19 -1.53
N LEU A 60 -1.51 0.00 -1.36
CA LEU A 60 -2.60 0.31 -0.42
C LEU A 60 -3.68 1.10 -1.15
N SER A 61 -4.93 1.04 -0.68
CA SER A 61 -5.99 1.88 -1.26
C SER A 61 -5.99 3.27 -0.63
N GLU A 62 -6.38 4.28 -1.40
CA GLU A 62 -6.43 5.70 -1.00
C GLU A 62 -7.47 5.98 0.11
N ASP A 63 -8.47 5.12 0.32
CA ASP A 63 -9.42 5.25 1.44
C ASP A 63 -8.80 4.97 2.81
N VAL A 64 -7.71 4.21 2.85
CA VAL A 64 -6.93 3.94 4.06
C VAL A 64 -6.06 5.15 4.38
N GLY A 65 -6.20 5.68 5.60
CA GLY A 65 -5.31 6.69 6.14
C GLY A 65 -3.95 6.07 6.42
N LEU A 66 -2.89 6.59 5.81
CA LEU A 66 -1.54 6.05 5.91
C LEU A 66 -0.61 7.00 6.67
N LYS A 67 0.08 6.47 7.67
CA LYS A 67 1.24 7.09 8.30
C LYS A 67 2.43 6.16 8.14
N ILE A 68 3.54 6.68 7.62
CA ILE A 68 4.78 5.94 7.41
C ILE A 68 5.82 6.49 8.37
N ASP A 69 6.42 5.57 9.12
CA ASP A 69 7.71 5.74 9.79
C ASP A 69 8.66 4.78 9.06
N GLY A 70 9.36 5.31 8.06
CA GLY A 70 10.04 4.51 7.05
C GLY A 70 11.43 5.03 6.75
N PHE A 71 12.39 4.14 6.56
CA PHE A 71 13.69 4.52 6.01
C PHE A 71 14.35 3.43 5.16
N ALA A 72 15.07 3.88 4.13
CA ALA A 72 16.05 3.12 3.38
C ALA A 72 17.46 3.66 3.72
N LEU A 73 18.37 2.80 4.20
CA LEU A 73 19.76 3.26 4.46
C LEU A 73 20.55 3.45 3.17
N PHE A 74 20.44 2.48 2.26
CA PHE A 74 21.13 2.44 0.97
C PHE A 74 20.14 2.07 -0.13
N GLY A 75 19.45 3.09 -0.64
CA GLY A 75 18.42 2.99 -1.66
C GLY A 75 17.55 4.25 -1.66
N ASP A 76 16.56 4.28 -2.55
CA ASP A 76 15.60 5.37 -2.65
C ASP A 76 14.32 5.04 -1.86
N VAL A 77 13.63 6.08 -1.40
CA VAL A 77 12.29 5.97 -0.84
C VAL A 77 11.33 6.77 -1.71
N GLU A 78 10.34 6.09 -2.28
CA GLU A 78 9.29 6.68 -3.10
C GLU A 78 7.92 6.42 -2.48
N VAL A 79 7.19 7.51 -2.20
CA VAL A 79 5.83 7.46 -1.68
C VAL A 79 4.96 8.30 -2.58
N GLU A 80 3.92 7.72 -3.19
CA GLU A 80 2.99 8.46 -4.07
C GLU A 80 3.69 9.26 -5.19
N GLN A 81 4.74 8.72 -5.79
CA GLN A 81 5.57 9.40 -6.81
C GLN A 81 6.39 10.60 -6.29
N ILE A 82 6.40 10.83 -4.97
CA ILE A 82 7.32 11.76 -4.32
C ILE A 82 8.58 10.98 -3.97
N SER A 83 9.65 11.23 -4.74
CA SER A 83 10.95 10.58 -4.51
C SER A 83 11.72 11.25 -3.37
N SER A 84 12.51 10.46 -2.65
CA SER A 84 13.48 10.92 -1.65
C SER A 84 14.60 11.76 -2.24
N ASN A 85 14.79 11.82 -3.57
CA ASN A 85 15.83 12.65 -4.18
C ASN A 85 15.64 14.16 -3.94
N ASP A 86 14.46 14.59 -3.47
CA ASP A 86 14.19 15.96 -3.01
C ASP A 86 14.46 16.17 -1.50
N ARG A 87 14.90 15.14 -0.77
CA ARG A 87 15.18 15.19 0.68
C ARG A 87 16.56 14.60 0.98
N ALA A 88 17.37 15.33 1.75
CA ALA A 88 18.75 14.96 2.08
C ALA A 88 18.91 13.73 3.02
N SER A 89 17.84 12.97 3.27
CA SER A 89 17.83 11.82 4.17
C SER A 89 16.86 10.76 3.63
N GLY A 90 17.30 9.50 3.50
CA GLY A 90 16.49 8.34 3.07
C GLY A 90 15.40 7.91 4.06
N GLY A 91 14.90 8.83 4.88
CA GLY A 91 13.73 8.64 5.74
C GLY A 91 12.51 9.29 5.12
N ALA A 92 11.39 8.58 5.12
CA ALA A 92 10.08 9.09 4.73
C ALA A 92 9.16 9.10 5.95
N ASP A 93 9.23 10.18 6.72
CA ASP A 93 8.10 10.57 7.56
C ASP A 93 7.01 11.08 6.61
N TYR A 94 5.97 10.28 6.43
CA TYR A 94 4.84 10.62 5.56
C TYR A 94 3.52 10.39 6.29
N ILE A 95 2.58 11.32 6.10
CA ILE A 95 1.22 11.21 6.58
C ILE A 95 0.29 11.60 5.43
N SER A 96 -0.63 10.72 5.06
CA SER A 96 -1.63 10.99 4.03
C SER A 96 -2.64 12.03 4.50
N GLU A 97 -3.17 12.85 3.59
CA GLU A 97 -4.14 13.90 3.91
C GLU A 97 -5.40 13.40 4.63
N ASN A 98 -5.85 12.17 4.34
CA ASN A 98 -7.03 11.56 4.96
C ASN A 98 -6.73 10.80 6.25
N TYR A 99 -5.52 10.87 6.81
CA TYR A 99 -5.14 10.02 7.95
C TYR A 99 -6.09 10.15 9.15
N ASP A 100 -6.42 11.37 9.54
CA ASP A 100 -7.26 11.62 10.72
C ASP A 100 -8.76 11.37 10.47
N THR A 101 -9.18 11.33 9.21
CA THR A 101 -10.60 11.17 8.81
C THR A 101 -10.94 9.78 8.30
N ALA A 102 -9.94 8.95 8.00
CA ALA A 102 -10.13 7.61 7.49
C ALA A 102 -10.73 6.67 8.55
N SER A 103 -11.65 5.81 8.11
CA SER A 103 -12.25 4.78 8.98
C SER A 103 -11.30 3.59 9.25
N VAL A 104 -10.28 3.45 8.41
CA VAL A 104 -9.17 2.49 8.55
C VAL A 104 -7.88 3.29 8.49
N ARG A 105 -7.02 3.12 9.49
CA ARG A 105 -5.74 3.82 9.59
C ARG A 105 -4.60 2.81 9.74
N LEU A 106 -3.54 3.00 8.98
CA LEU A 106 -2.34 2.16 9.01
C LEU A 106 -1.14 3.00 9.43
N ASN A 107 -0.54 2.62 10.55
CA ASN A 107 0.82 3.00 10.91
C ASN A 107 1.78 1.95 10.33
N LEU A 108 2.52 2.31 9.30
CA LEU A 108 3.51 1.46 8.67
C LEU A 108 4.90 1.79 9.20
N ASN A 109 5.51 0.84 9.89
CA ASN A 109 6.94 0.88 10.23
C ASN A 109 7.70 0.06 9.21
N VAL A 110 8.53 0.70 8.39
CA VAL A 110 9.24 0.01 7.31
C VAL A 110 10.72 0.34 7.30
N THR A 111 11.54 -0.70 7.24
CA THR A 111 12.99 -0.57 7.21
C THR A 111 13.55 -1.43 6.09
N THR A 112 14.27 -0.80 5.19
CA THR A 112 15.18 -1.48 4.24
C THR A 112 16.60 -1.00 4.46
N ILE A 113 17.57 -1.93 4.51
CA ILE A 113 18.98 -1.55 4.64
C ILE A 113 19.60 -1.34 3.27
N PHE A 114 19.44 -2.30 2.36
CA PHE A 114 19.88 -2.24 0.97
C PHE A 114 18.73 -2.59 0.04
N GLY A 115 18.32 -1.61 -0.77
CA GLY A 115 17.19 -1.73 -1.69
C GLY A 115 16.22 -0.57 -1.53
N ASP A 116 15.29 -0.48 -2.46
CA ASP A 116 14.36 0.64 -2.56
C ASP A 116 13.08 0.38 -1.76
N LEU A 117 12.44 1.45 -1.30
CA LEU A 117 11.13 1.42 -0.67
C LEU A 117 10.14 2.17 -1.56
N GLU A 118 9.19 1.44 -2.15
CA GLU A 118 8.14 1.98 -2.98
C GLU A 118 6.75 1.75 -2.36
N ILE A 119 6.02 2.83 -2.12
CA ILE A 119 4.65 2.78 -1.61
C ILE A 119 3.70 3.44 -2.60
N ILE A 120 2.80 2.62 -3.14
CA ILE A 120 1.82 3.01 -4.15
C ILE A 120 0.43 3.03 -3.51
N ARG A 121 -0.19 4.21 -3.48
CA ARG A 121 -1.61 4.36 -3.12
C ARG A 121 -2.44 4.29 -4.39
N LEU A 122 -3.44 3.42 -4.37
CA LEU A 122 -4.32 3.14 -5.50
C LEU A 122 -5.68 3.78 -5.26
N PRO A 123 -6.25 4.46 -6.27
CA PRO A 123 -7.61 4.94 -6.21
C PRO A 123 -8.55 3.82 -5.81
N ILE A 124 -9.53 4.16 -4.97
CA ILE A 124 -10.66 3.27 -4.75
C ILE A 124 -11.23 3.00 -6.15
N ALA A 125 -11.41 1.72 -6.50
CA ALA A 125 -12.15 1.39 -7.70
C ALA A 125 -13.52 2.05 -7.51
N SER A 126 -13.74 3.17 -8.19
CA SER A 126 -15.08 3.72 -8.28
C SER A 126 -15.89 2.60 -8.90
N GLU A 127 -16.90 2.13 -8.18
CA GLU A 127 -18.02 1.47 -8.83
C GLU A 127 -18.62 2.52 -9.77
N GLY A 128 -18.01 2.68 -10.95
CA GLY A 128 -18.68 3.28 -12.08
C GLY A 128 -19.99 2.52 -12.23
N PRO A 129 -21.10 3.21 -12.56
CA PRO A 129 -22.35 2.51 -12.75
C PRO A 129 -22.09 1.35 -13.69
N ALA A 130 -22.48 0.14 -13.28
CA ALA A 130 -22.52 -1.00 -14.18
C ALA A 130 -23.36 -0.54 -15.37
N LEU A 131 -22.70 -0.13 -16.45
CA LEU A 131 -23.34 0.09 -17.73
C LEU A 131 -23.72 -1.31 -18.16
N TYR A 132 -24.95 -1.71 -17.80
CA TYR A 132 -25.57 -2.88 -18.36
C TYR A 132 -25.53 -2.70 -19.87
N GLU A 133 -24.75 -3.55 -20.53
CA GLU A 133 -24.69 -3.70 -21.98
C GLU A 133 -26.11 -4.08 -22.43
N GLY A 134 -26.93 -3.07 -22.73
CA GLY A 134 -28.37 -3.26 -22.94
C GLY A 134 -29.25 -2.02 -22.86
N GLN A 135 -28.80 -0.89 -22.30
CA GLN A 135 -29.56 0.37 -22.46
C GLN A 135 -29.33 0.96 -23.85
N THR A 136 -30.17 0.56 -24.81
CA THR A 136 -30.39 1.36 -26.02
C THR A 136 -31.02 2.68 -25.59
N THR A 137 -30.23 3.75 -25.56
CA THR A 137 -30.76 5.11 -25.56
C THR A 137 -31.59 5.28 -26.83
N ARG A 138 -32.93 5.26 -26.70
CA ARG A 138 -33.78 5.73 -27.78
C ARG A 138 -33.50 7.22 -27.95
N LEU A 139 -33.11 7.62 -29.15
CA LEU A 139 -33.00 9.02 -29.52
C LEU A 139 -34.40 9.65 -29.44
N PRO A 140 -34.54 10.88 -28.91
CA PRO A 140 -35.83 11.56 -28.87
C PRO A 140 -36.24 11.93 -30.29
N GLY A 141 -37.12 11.14 -30.90
CA GLY A 141 -37.63 11.43 -32.25
C GLY A 141 -38.26 10.28 -33.03
N GLU A 142 -38.25 9.04 -32.55
CA GLU A 142 -38.90 7.93 -33.28
C GLU A 142 -40.36 7.78 -32.83
N VAL A 143 -41.27 8.20 -33.70
CA VAL A 143 -42.72 7.98 -33.59
C VAL A 143 -43.06 6.83 -34.55
N ASP A 144 -43.59 5.75 -33.96
CA ASP A 144 -44.19 4.52 -34.50
C ASP A 144 -43.60 3.81 -35.74
#